data_AF-A0A838ILZ0-F1
#
_entry.id   AF-A0A838ILZ0-F1
#
_cell.length_a   1.000
_cell.length_b   1.000
_cell.length_c   1.000
_cell.angle_alpha   90.00
_cell.angle_beta   90.00
_cell.angle_gamma   90.00
#
_symmetry.space_group_name_H-M   'P 1'
#
loop_
_entity.id
_entity.type
_entity.pdbx_description
1 polymer ?
#
loop_
_entity_poly.entity_id
_entity_poly.type
_entity_poly.pdbx_seq_one_letter_code
_entity_poly.pdbx_strand_id
1 'polypeptide(L)'
;MFRRLTALGVIKNLGLIDVEINGVSQIGALVGYSLGTIENCYATGTVAADNFAGGLVGYFQAGTISHCHATGAVADGQLRLADGS
;
A
#
# COMPACT_ATOMS: atom_id res chain seq x y z
N MET A 1 -6.01 1.88 3.64
CA MET A 1 -6.64 2.60 4.77
C MET A 1 -6.64 4.13 4.57
N PHE A 2 -5.51 4.74 4.18
CA PHE A 2 -5.46 6.17 3.84
C PHE A 2 -5.22 6.37 2.35
N ARG A 3 -6.07 7.18 1.69
CA ARG A 3 -5.96 7.41 0.24
C ARG A 3 -4.81 8.37 -0.09
N ARG A 4 -4.52 9.35 0.79
CA ARG A 4 -3.48 10.35 0.59
C ARG A 4 -2.88 10.83 1.92
N LEU A 5 -1.55 10.87 2.01
CA LEU A 5 -0.80 11.48 3.10
C LEU A 5 -0.15 12.77 2.59
N THR A 6 -0.40 13.89 3.26
CA THR A 6 0.21 15.20 2.95
C THR A 6 1.59 15.32 3.58
N ALA A 7 2.36 16.35 3.20
CA ALA A 7 3.74 16.54 3.69
C ALA A 7 3.86 16.77 5.21
N LEU A 8 2.77 17.14 5.88
CA LEU A 8 2.71 17.27 7.34
C LEU A 8 2.09 16.04 8.02
N GLY A 9 1.62 15.08 7.21
CA GLY A 9 1.04 13.84 7.71
C GLY A 9 2.14 12.92 8.23
N VAL A 10 1.94 12.42 9.45
CA VAL A 10 2.84 11.45 10.08
C VAL A 10 2.03 10.22 10.44
N ILE A 11 2.47 9.06 9.93
CA ILE A 11 1.95 7.76 10.36
C ILE A 11 3.08 7.06 11.08
N LYS A 12 2.85 6.68 12.32
CA LYS A 12 3.84 5.96 13.11
C LYS A 12 3.22 4.91 14.00
N ASN A 13 3.98 3.85 14.26
CA ASN A 13 3.60 2.76 15.17
C ASN A 13 2.28 2.08 14.76
N LEU A 14 2.05 1.94 13.46
CA LEU A 14 0.83 1.35 12.93
C LEU A 14 1.12 0.01 12.26
N GLY A 15 0.42 -1.03 12.72
CA GLY A 15 0.49 -2.38 12.19
C GLY A 15 -0.85 -2.79 11.60
N LEU A 16 -0.87 -3.22 10.34
CA LEU A 16 -2.03 -3.88 9.75
C LEU A 16 -1.71 -5.36 9.61
N ILE A 17 -2.60 -6.19 10.12
CA ILE A 17 -2.45 -7.65 10.10
C ILE A 17 -3.64 -8.23 9.35
N ASP A 18 -3.35 -9.18 8.46
CA ASP A 18 -4.35 -9.89 7.68
C ASP A 18 -5.29 -8.95 6.89
N VAL A 19 -4.71 -8.00 6.16
CA VAL A 19 -5.47 -7.07 5.34
C VAL A 19 -5.59 -7.55 3.90
N GLU A 20 -6.80 -7.45 3.35
CA GLU A 20 -7.06 -7.64 1.93
C GLU A 20 -7.42 -6.29 1.29
N ILE A 21 -6.59 -5.81 0.37
CA ILE A 21 -6.86 -4.56 -0.36
C ILE A 21 -6.88 -4.82 -1.85
N ASN A 22 -8.00 -4.50 -2.48
CA ASN A 22 -8.21 -4.58 -3.92
C ASN A 22 -8.46 -3.16 -4.47
N GLY A 23 -7.74 -2.75 -5.51
CA GLY A 23 -7.99 -1.45 -6.15
C GLY A 23 -7.32 -1.31 -7.52
N VAL A 24 -7.58 -0.21 -8.23
CA VAL A 24 -7.19 -0.09 -9.65
C VAL A 24 -5.78 0.50 -9.83
N SER A 25 -5.40 1.51 -9.04
CA SER A 25 -4.12 2.20 -9.19
C SER A 25 -3.66 2.84 -7.89
N GLN A 26 -2.34 2.85 -7.66
CA GLN A 26 -1.66 3.45 -6.52
C GLN A 26 -2.20 2.94 -5.18
N ILE A 27 -2.23 1.62 -5.03
CA ILE A 27 -2.76 0.96 -3.85
C ILE A 27 -1.62 0.62 -2.90
N GLY A 28 -1.75 1.05 -1.65
CA GLY A 28 -0.91 0.63 -0.55
C GLY A 28 -1.75 0.14 0.62
N ALA A 29 -1.25 -0.86 1.36
CA ALA A 29 -1.93 -1.35 2.56
C ALA A 29 -2.23 -0.20 3.55
N LEU A 30 -1.21 0.64 3.78
CA LEU A 30 -1.27 1.79 4.67
C LEU A 30 -1.78 3.01 3.91
N VAL A 31 -1.04 3.42 2.86
CA VAL A 31 -1.22 4.69 2.16
C VAL A 31 -1.18 4.49 0.64
N GLY A 32 -2.19 4.96 -0.08
CA GLY A 32 -2.16 4.96 -1.55
C GLY A 32 -1.10 5.90 -2.11
N TYR A 33 -1.10 7.16 -1.65
CA TYR A 33 -0.16 8.18 -2.09
C TYR A 33 0.46 8.93 -0.89
N SER A 34 1.79 8.98 -0.82
CA SER A 34 2.52 9.59 0.30
C SER A 34 3.40 10.78 -0.10
N LEU A 35 3.23 11.88 0.63
CA LEU A 35 4.13 13.04 0.66
C LEU A 35 4.77 13.27 2.05
N GLY A 36 4.37 12.48 3.05
CA GLY A 36 4.70 12.68 4.46
C GLY A 36 5.60 11.59 5.05
N THR A 37 5.67 11.53 6.38
CA THR A 37 6.54 10.59 7.09
C THR A 37 5.79 9.35 7.54
N ILE A 38 6.35 8.18 7.26
CA ILE A 38 5.86 6.88 7.70
C ILE A 38 6.99 6.17 8.45
N GLU A 39 6.78 5.86 9.72
CA GLU A 39 7.83 5.34 10.59
C GLU A 39 7.33 4.19 11.47
N ASN A 40 8.14 3.13 11.65
CA ASN A 40 7.77 1.99 12.51
C ASN A 40 6.39 1.38 12.16
N CYS A 41 6.10 1.23 10.86
CA CYS A 41 4.82 0.71 10.39
C CYS A 41 4.98 -0.63 9.67
N TYR A 42 4.00 -1.51 9.81
CA TYR A 42 4.01 -2.79 9.10
C TYR A 42 2.64 -3.18 8.55
N ALA A 43 2.65 -3.96 7.48
CA ALA A 43 1.45 -4.53 6.89
C ALA A 43 1.66 -6.00 6.53
N THR A 44 0.67 -6.84 6.83
CA THR A 44 0.64 -8.26 6.47
C THR A 44 -0.73 -8.55 5.85
N GLY A 45 -0.78 -9.36 4.79
CA GLY A 45 -2.00 -9.62 4.02
C GLY A 45 -1.85 -9.32 2.53
N THR A 46 -2.90 -9.51 1.73
CA THR A 46 -2.81 -9.45 0.27
C THR A 46 -3.19 -8.06 -0.26
N VAL A 47 -2.36 -7.50 -1.14
CA VAL A 47 -2.63 -6.24 -1.85
C VAL A 47 -2.68 -6.52 -3.35
N ALA A 48 -3.85 -6.32 -3.96
CA ALA A 48 -4.04 -6.46 -5.40
C ALA A 48 -4.28 -5.09 -6.07
N ALA A 49 -3.51 -4.77 -7.12
CA ALA A 49 -3.84 -3.61 -7.96
C ALA A 49 -3.41 -3.70 -9.43
N ASP A 50 -4.23 -3.17 -10.34
CA ASP A 50 -4.07 -3.32 -11.80
C ASP A 50 -2.88 -2.56 -12.43
N ASN A 51 -2.28 -1.62 -11.69
CA ASN A 51 -1.19 -0.78 -12.21
C ASN A 51 -0.03 -0.63 -11.22
N PHE A 52 -0.31 -0.07 -10.04
CA PHE A 52 0.71 0.21 -9.03
C PHE A 52 0.22 -0.30 -7.69
N ALA A 53 0.77 -1.43 -7.26
CA ALA A 53 0.55 -2.02 -5.95
C ALA A 53 1.84 -1.92 -5.12
N GLY A 54 1.71 -1.46 -3.88
CA GLY A 54 2.80 -1.44 -2.91
C GLY A 54 2.35 -2.09 -1.61
N GLY A 55 3.20 -2.94 -1.03
CA GLY A 55 2.86 -3.67 0.20
C GLY A 55 2.55 -2.76 1.40
N LEU A 56 3.06 -1.52 1.41
CA LEU A 56 2.78 -0.52 2.45
C LEU A 56 2.28 0.80 1.86
N VAL A 57 2.99 1.32 0.85
CA VAL A 57 2.68 2.57 0.16
C VAL A 57 2.58 2.31 -1.34
N GLY A 58 1.48 2.72 -1.97
CA GLY A 58 1.26 2.52 -3.41
C GLY A 58 2.09 3.45 -4.28
N TYR A 59 2.21 4.71 -3.88
CA TYR A 59 3.01 5.72 -4.56
C TYR A 59 3.63 6.67 -3.54
N PHE A 60 4.96 6.79 -3.57
CA PHE A 60 5.70 7.69 -2.69
C PHE A 60 6.29 8.82 -3.52
N GLN A 61 5.84 10.05 -3.26
CA GLN A 61 6.32 11.24 -3.96
C GLN A 61 7.36 12.03 -3.15
N ALA A 62 7.16 12.17 -1.84
CA ALA A 62 8.05 12.91 -0.94
C ALA A 62 7.89 12.43 0.51
N GLY A 63 8.83 12.81 1.39
CA GLY A 63 8.78 12.52 2.82
C GLY A 63 9.84 11.51 3.26
N THR A 64 9.53 10.67 4.24
CA THR A 64 10.47 9.68 4.78
C THR A 64 9.74 8.40 5.14
N ILE A 65 10.29 7.25 4.71
CA ILE A 65 9.82 5.92 5.13
C ILE A 65 10.98 5.25 5.87
N SER A 66 10.83 5.00 7.17
CA SER A 66 11.87 4.41 8.02
C SER A 66 11.32 3.28 8.89
N HIS A 67 12.10 2.21 9.08
CA HIS A 67 11.73 1.06 9.92
C HIS A 67 10.36 0.46 9.58
N CYS A 68 10.05 0.37 8.29
CA CYS A 68 8.75 -0.10 7.81
C CYS A 68 8.89 -1.42 7.03
N HIS A 69 7.91 -2.32 7.16
CA HIS A 69 7.97 -3.63 6.49
C HIS A 69 6.59 -4.13 6.04
N ALA A 70 6.55 -4.81 4.89
CA ALA A 70 5.34 -5.48 4.42
C ALA A 70 5.63 -6.97 4.19
N THR A 71 4.87 -7.86 4.83
CA THR A 71 4.94 -9.33 4.63
C THR A 71 3.76 -9.86 3.81
N GLY A 72 3.17 -8.99 3.00
CA GLY A 72 1.98 -9.29 2.22
C GLY A 72 2.26 -9.78 0.81
N ALA A 73 1.40 -10.64 0.27
CA ALA A 73 1.41 -10.95 -1.16
C ALA A 73 0.94 -9.73 -1.95
N VAL A 74 1.75 -9.25 -2.89
CA VAL A 74 1.36 -8.17 -3.80
C VAL A 74 0.99 -8.79 -5.14
N ALA A 75 -0.30 -8.79 -5.46
CA ALA A 75 -0.81 -9.26 -6.72
C ALA A 75 -0.97 -8.08 -7.68
N ASP A 76 -0.54 -8.26 -8.93
CA ASP A 76 -0.97 -7.37 -10.00
C ASP A 76 -2.43 -7.71 -10.32
N GLY A 77 -3.28 -6.71 -10.41
CA GLY A 77 -4.72 -6.84 -10.66
C GLY A 77 -5.06 -7.28 -12.09
N GLN A 78 -4.05 -7.73 -12.85
CA GLN A 78 -4.20 -8.55 -14.06
C GLN A 78 -4.78 -9.94 -13.74
N LEU A 79 -5.89 -9.99 -13.01
CA LEU A 79 -6.78 -11.15 -12.90
C LEU A 79 -8.16 -10.75 -13.43
N ARG A 80 -8.23 -10.27 -14.68
CA ARG A 80 -9.48 -10.11 -15.41
C ARG A 80 -9.42 -10.55 -16.88
N LEU A 81 -8.55 -11.50 -17.24
CA LEU A 81 -8.67 -12.29 -18.48
C LEU A 81 -8.03 -13.68 -18.30
N ALA A 82 -8.65 -14.50 -17.46
CA ALA A 82 -8.50 -15.96 -17.49
C ALA A 82 -9.87 -16.65 -17.40
N ASP A 83 -10.93 -15.97 -17.83
CA ASP A 83 -12.15 -16.59 -18.31
C ASP A 83 -12.02 -16.77 -19.82
N GLY A 84 -11.75 -18.00 -20.23
CA GLY A 84 -11.72 -18.37 -21.63
C GLY A 84 -13.06 -18.11 -22.31
N SER A 85 -13.01 -17.47 -23.48
CA SER A 85 -13.97 -17.61 -24.57
C SER A 85 -13.33 -17.09 -25.86
#